data_AF-A0A945CMC2-F1
#
_entry.id   AF-A0A945CMC2-F1
#
_cell.length_a   1.000
_cell.length_b   1.000
_cell.length_c   1.000
_cell.angle_alpha   90.00
_cell.angle_beta   90.00
_cell.angle_gamma   90.00
#
_symmetry.space_group_name_H-M   'P 1'
#
loop_
_entity.id
_entity.type
_entity.pdbx_description
1 polymer ?
#
loop_
_entity_poly.entity_id
_entity_poly.type
_entity_poly.pdbx_seq_one_letter_code
_entity_poly.pdbx_strand_id
1 'polypeptide(L)'
;LSWIARVYFFADQDFIRIFFTFIHDQPALFVHLSQLRFSLPVALQGERHASLGSPASWFGHGFDFQPLTHPVSLVQWNVERCTLLAEERTDFRVNSHGWIHLADAEAGITLKLRHPWQNYPKALGTDGDRLDLDLYPDLRYFALPDAEPGRKWTEIDQADGVPYDAPLRIPQGMAKTHELFLRCSPPISDARAADLHCLAFEQPLLLTLPSTYYAATGALGPFQPFRDEYWPLELKLRQFCQPPNGLGMVNYGDKVRTDRIDGRTRTLTTENLAYELPRSILRQHLRSGDQALFWEGEAAVMHQLDIDTVHFSSEHPEWVGGPYFEWSQNHHYATTDEDQLSGPQTSHTWLGGLLDYYFLTGYRRAFEVAEACADFCRRAAPYHWKQQLTAAVRDRALQVDQEWNFSTRVAGWPLTAMGTFHDLFPHDRFLRAMEALVDLFAVWQDAEGRWREQIGSFNRGAIPFMDASVLQGLQLYHQATGDERTRQLLLRGVRFLVDQGRTRDGIFYYKESPISDNPHSSTAMLLGPFAFAFEETRDPKILEAGYRLFRWIVDGGQVATYMLKDLFTFMPLLERLDLLADYRGPDIPAALQLLDKAEGTTGGDPLCG
;
A
#
# COMPACT_ATOMS: atom_id res chain seq x y z
N LEU A 1 11.35 8.72 22.44
CA LEU A 1 10.67 7.65 21.69
C LEU A 1 9.64 7.04 22.60
N SER A 2 8.36 7.29 22.33
CA SER A 2 7.27 6.54 22.94
C SER A 2 7.08 5.21 22.20
N TRP A 3 6.33 4.31 22.83
CA TRP A 3 6.00 3.02 22.26
C TRP A 3 4.60 2.57 22.68
N ILE A 4 4.02 1.69 21.87
CA ILE A 4 2.71 1.07 22.08
C ILE A 4 2.86 -0.42 21.76
N ALA A 5 2.44 -1.29 22.68
CA ALA A 5 2.35 -2.73 22.44
C ALA A 5 0.88 -3.15 22.46
N ARG A 6 0.37 -3.69 21.35
CA ARG A 6 -0.96 -4.33 21.29
C ARG A 6 -0.77 -5.84 21.40
N VAL A 7 -1.25 -6.41 22.50
CA VAL A 7 -1.05 -7.81 22.87
C VAL A 7 -2.36 -8.56 22.67
N TYR A 8 -2.33 -9.62 21.86
CA TYR A 8 -3.48 -10.43 21.49
C TYR A 8 -3.34 -11.82 22.10
N PHE A 9 -4.36 -12.22 22.86
CA PHE A 9 -4.51 -13.54 23.43
C PHE A 9 -5.66 -14.26 22.72
N PHE A 10 -5.44 -15.52 22.36
CA PHE A 10 -6.43 -16.35 21.69
C PHE A 10 -6.78 -17.52 22.62
N ALA A 11 -8.07 -17.86 22.71
CA ALA A 11 -8.50 -18.99 23.52
C ALA A 11 -7.83 -20.28 23.04
N ASP A 12 -7.39 -21.11 23.98
CA ASP A 12 -6.74 -22.41 23.75
C ASP A 12 -5.48 -22.36 22.86
N GLN A 13 -4.80 -21.21 22.80
CA GLN A 13 -3.52 -21.05 22.13
C GLN A 13 -2.37 -20.88 23.14
N ASP A 14 -1.22 -21.48 22.83
CA ASP A 14 0.00 -21.43 23.63
C ASP A 14 0.92 -20.25 23.23
N PHE A 15 0.42 -19.36 22.37
CA PHE A 15 1.15 -18.19 21.88
C PHE A 15 0.38 -16.89 22.08
N ILE A 16 1.15 -15.81 22.08
CA ILE A 16 0.70 -14.43 22.18
C ILE A 16 1.22 -13.69 20.94
N ARG A 17 0.34 -12.97 20.25
CA ARG A 17 0.71 -12.09 19.13
C ARG A 17 0.85 -10.66 19.64
N ILE A 18 1.92 -9.98 19.26
CA ILE A 18 2.26 -8.63 19.73
C ILE A 18 2.57 -7.75 18.54
N PHE A 19 1.85 -6.64 18.40
CA PHE A 19 2.28 -5.53 17.55
C PHE A 19 2.97 -4.49 18.41
N PHE A 20 4.28 -4.34 18.23
CA PHE A 20 5.09 -3.33 18.92
C PHE A 20 5.39 -2.16 17.98
N THR A 21 4.88 -0.98 18.30
CA THR A 21 5.11 0.26 17.56
C THR A 21 5.96 1.21 18.40
N PHE A 22 7.02 1.78 17.84
CA PHE A 22 7.66 2.97 18.42
C PHE A 22 7.32 4.22 17.59
N ILE A 23 7.36 5.40 18.22
CA ILE A 23 7.13 6.69 17.58
C ILE A 23 8.25 7.65 17.98
N HIS A 24 8.77 8.40 17.01
CA HIS A 24 9.65 9.52 17.29
C HIS A 24 8.86 10.77 17.69
N ASP A 25 8.76 10.96 19.01
CA ASP A 25 7.99 12.01 19.68
C ASP A 25 8.86 13.05 20.41
N GLN A 26 10.14 13.15 20.05
CA GLN A 26 11.06 14.10 20.69
C GLN A 26 11.09 15.40 19.87
N PRO A 27 11.37 16.57 20.48
CA PRO A 27 11.38 17.85 19.78
C PRO A 27 12.43 17.99 18.67
N ALA A 28 13.46 17.14 18.67
CA ALA A 28 14.49 17.16 17.64
C ALA A 28 13.92 16.74 16.27
N LEU A 29 14.42 17.35 15.19
CA LEU A 29 14.04 17.02 13.81
C LEU A 29 14.22 15.54 13.49
N PHE A 30 15.29 14.94 14.04
CA PHE A 30 15.58 13.52 13.94
C PHE A 30 16.34 13.04 15.18
N VAL A 31 16.29 11.74 15.43
CA VAL A 31 17.14 11.05 16.40
C VAL A 31 17.95 9.96 15.73
N HIS A 32 19.10 9.62 16.33
CA HIS A 32 19.93 8.50 15.89
C HIS A 32 19.67 7.28 16.75
N LEU A 33 18.91 6.32 16.23
CA LEU A 33 18.66 5.05 16.86
C LEU A 33 19.88 4.13 16.69
N SER A 34 20.70 4.00 17.73
CA SER A 34 21.87 3.10 17.69
C SER A 34 21.48 1.64 17.92
N GLN A 35 20.51 1.40 18.79
CA GLN A 35 19.98 0.07 19.07
C GLN A 35 18.54 0.17 19.58
N LEU A 36 17.69 -0.78 19.17
CA LEU A 36 16.37 -1.01 19.75
C LEU A 36 16.24 -2.49 20.10
N ARG A 37 16.38 -2.81 21.39
CA ARG A 37 16.35 -4.19 21.92
C ARG A 37 15.10 -4.44 22.75
N PHE A 38 14.46 -5.56 22.47
CA PHE A 38 13.50 -6.22 23.36
C PHE A 38 14.22 -7.37 24.08
N SER A 39 14.24 -7.35 25.42
CA SER A 39 14.86 -8.39 26.23
C SER A 39 13.82 -8.99 27.17
N LEU A 40 13.64 -10.30 27.08
CA LEU A 40 12.71 -11.07 27.91
C LEU A 40 13.48 -12.01 28.83
N PRO A 41 13.58 -11.71 30.14
CA PRO A 41 14.10 -12.65 31.12
C PRO A 41 13.23 -13.91 31.18
N VAL A 42 13.86 -15.07 31.32
CA VAL A 42 13.19 -16.36 31.44
C VAL A 42 13.63 -17.07 32.72
N ALA A 43 12.71 -17.79 33.34
CA ALA A 43 12.94 -18.48 34.63
C ALA A 43 12.97 -20.00 34.45
N LEU A 44 13.76 -20.48 33.49
CA LEU A 44 14.00 -21.90 33.26
C LEU A 44 14.86 -22.48 34.42
N GLN A 45 14.98 -23.81 34.57
CA GLN A 45 15.78 -24.51 35.59
C GLN A 45 16.71 -25.58 34.98
N GLY A 46 17.90 -25.79 35.52
CA GLY A 46 18.83 -26.81 35.01
C GLY A 46 19.53 -26.48 33.68
N GLU A 47 19.84 -27.51 32.88
CA GLU A 47 20.51 -27.37 31.59
C GLU A 47 19.63 -26.62 30.58
N ARG A 48 20.25 -25.73 29.79
CA ARG A 48 19.58 -24.92 28.77
C ARG A 48 19.87 -25.46 27.40
N HIS A 49 18.86 -25.45 26.53
CA HIS A 49 19.01 -25.73 25.11
C HIS A 49 18.49 -24.55 24.30
N ALA A 50 19.20 -24.17 23.25
CA ALA A 50 18.76 -23.11 22.35
C ALA A 50 18.84 -23.52 20.89
N SER A 51 17.97 -22.96 20.06
CA SER A 51 18.05 -23.06 18.60
C SER A 51 17.54 -21.79 17.95
N LEU A 52 17.98 -21.57 16.72
CA LEU A 52 17.74 -20.37 15.93
C LEU A 52 17.21 -20.77 14.56
N GLY A 53 16.25 -19.98 14.06
CA GLY A 53 15.65 -20.16 12.75
C GLY A 53 16.60 -19.72 11.64
N SER A 54 17.30 -20.67 11.04
CA SER A 54 18.13 -20.49 9.85
C SER A 54 17.86 -21.62 8.86
N PRO A 55 17.80 -21.37 7.55
CA PRO A 55 17.68 -22.41 6.52
C PRO A 55 18.99 -23.19 6.31
N ALA A 56 20.09 -22.78 6.95
CA ALA A 56 21.35 -23.51 6.88
C ALA A 56 21.29 -24.78 7.72
N SER A 57 21.65 -25.91 7.11
CA SER A 57 21.39 -27.23 7.68
C SER A 57 22.14 -27.55 8.97
N TRP A 58 23.22 -26.84 9.34
CA TRP A 58 24.24 -27.23 10.35
C TRP A 58 24.27 -26.42 11.64
N PHE A 59 23.44 -25.39 11.76
CA PHE A 59 23.15 -24.73 13.04
C PHE A 59 21.75 -24.11 12.95
N GLY A 60 20.79 -24.69 13.68
CA GLY A 60 19.37 -24.52 13.36
C GLY A 60 18.89 -25.55 12.32
N HIS A 61 17.61 -25.46 11.96
CA HIS A 61 16.87 -26.31 11.01
C HIS A 61 17.55 -27.64 10.58
N GLY A 62 17.20 -28.75 11.26
CA GLY A 62 17.56 -30.12 10.81
C GLY A 62 18.53 -30.89 11.70
N PHE A 63 18.95 -30.34 12.84
CA PHE A 63 19.70 -31.03 13.91
C PHE A 63 19.00 -30.93 15.28
N ASP A 64 19.33 -31.85 16.19
CA ASP A 64 18.84 -31.87 17.57
C ASP A 64 19.35 -30.64 18.35
N PHE A 65 18.51 -30.13 19.27
CA PHE A 65 18.85 -28.99 20.12
C PHE A 65 20.10 -29.25 20.96
N GLN A 66 21.10 -28.39 20.82
CA GLN A 66 22.35 -28.51 21.55
C GLN A 66 22.23 -27.84 22.93
N PRO A 67 22.89 -28.37 23.97
CA PRO A 67 23.09 -27.64 25.21
C PRO A 67 23.76 -26.30 24.95
N LEU A 68 23.23 -25.24 25.57
CA LEU A 68 23.77 -23.90 25.45
C LEU A 68 25.02 -23.77 26.32
N THR A 69 26.19 -23.75 25.69
CA THR A 69 27.49 -23.61 26.38
C THR A 69 27.99 -22.17 26.41
N HIS A 70 27.55 -21.33 25.48
CA HIS A 70 27.92 -19.92 25.33
C HIS A 70 26.72 -19.11 24.85
N PRO A 71 26.68 -17.78 25.06
CA PRO A 71 25.68 -16.93 24.45
C PRO A 71 25.70 -17.05 22.92
N VAL A 72 24.52 -17.04 22.30
CA VAL A 72 24.35 -17.12 20.84
C VAL A 72 23.55 -15.93 20.32
N SER A 73 23.90 -15.43 19.13
CA SER A 73 23.15 -14.38 18.44
C SER A 73 23.17 -14.59 16.93
N LEU A 74 22.01 -14.52 16.28
CA LEU A 74 21.86 -14.53 14.84
C LEU A 74 21.50 -13.13 14.34
N VAL A 75 22.42 -12.51 13.60
CA VAL A 75 22.28 -11.15 13.07
C VAL A 75 21.94 -11.22 11.59
N GLN A 76 20.70 -10.86 11.22
CA GLN A 76 20.27 -10.60 9.85
C GLN A 76 20.64 -9.16 9.49
N TRP A 77 21.83 -8.92 8.95
CA TRP A 77 22.32 -7.57 8.70
C TRP A 77 22.04 -7.06 7.27
N ASN A 78 21.71 -7.95 6.32
CA ASN A 78 21.30 -7.58 4.96
C ASN A 78 20.46 -8.70 4.31
N VAL A 79 19.83 -8.46 3.16
CA VAL A 79 19.09 -9.47 2.40
C VAL A 79 20.03 -10.60 1.96
N GLU A 80 19.59 -11.84 2.18
CA GLU A 80 20.36 -13.08 2.01
C GLU A 80 21.70 -13.08 2.76
N ARG A 81 21.83 -12.31 3.86
CA ARG A 81 23.00 -12.28 4.72
C ARG A 81 22.61 -12.35 6.19
N CYS A 82 23.01 -13.43 6.84
CA CYS A 82 22.97 -13.53 8.29
C CYS A 82 24.27 -14.07 8.87
N THR A 83 24.57 -13.69 10.10
CA THR A 83 25.79 -14.09 10.81
C THR A 83 25.41 -14.65 12.17
N LEU A 84 25.86 -15.86 12.46
CA LEU A 84 25.79 -16.45 13.78
C LEU A 84 27.05 -16.06 14.56
N LEU A 85 26.84 -15.53 15.76
CA LEU A 85 27.85 -15.25 16.76
C LEU A 85 27.63 -16.21 17.92
N ALA A 86 28.48 -17.24 18.02
CA ALA A 86 28.52 -18.19 19.13
C ALA A 86 29.96 -18.26 19.66
N GLU A 87 30.48 -19.44 19.98
CA GLU A 87 31.90 -19.64 20.26
C GLU A 87 32.78 -19.18 19.08
N GLU A 88 32.33 -19.50 17.86
CA GLU A 88 32.90 -19.02 16.61
C GLU A 88 31.88 -18.19 15.84
N ARG A 89 32.40 -17.30 14.97
CA ARG A 89 31.59 -16.57 14.00
C ARG A 89 31.34 -17.45 12.78
N THR A 90 30.11 -17.45 12.28
CA THR A 90 29.76 -18.08 11.01
C THR A 90 28.88 -17.17 10.18
N ASP A 91 29.31 -16.87 8.95
CA ASP A 91 28.55 -16.06 7.99
C ASP A 91 27.81 -16.94 6.97
N PHE A 92 26.55 -16.62 6.68
CA PHE A 92 25.69 -17.39 5.78
C PHE A 92 25.14 -16.57 4.62
N ARG A 93 24.94 -17.25 3.47
CA ARG A 93 24.37 -16.72 2.22
C ARG A 93 22.85 -16.89 2.14
N VAL A 94 22.12 -16.68 3.23
CA VAL A 94 20.68 -16.98 3.35
C VAL A 94 19.96 -15.98 4.25
N ASN A 95 18.62 -16.01 4.24
CA ASN A 95 17.80 -15.27 5.18
C ASN A 95 17.48 -16.11 6.41
N SER A 96 17.59 -15.53 7.61
CA SER A 96 17.05 -16.08 8.84
C SER A 96 15.54 -16.23 8.75
N HIS A 97 15.03 -17.30 9.36
CA HIS A 97 13.59 -17.51 9.59
C HIS A 97 13.05 -16.66 10.74
N GLY A 98 13.89 -15.87 11.43
CA GLY A 98 13.48 -14.85 12.40
C GLY A 98 12.90 -15.39 13.70
N TRP A 99 13.28 -16.58 14.14
CA TRP A 99 12.87 -17.12 15.43
C TRP A 99 14.04 -17.63 16.27
N ILE A 100 13.84 -17.67 17.58
CA ILE A 100 14.72 -18.29 18.57
C ILE A 100 13.88 -19.12 19.53
N HIS A 101 14.36 -20.30 19.88
CA HIS A 101 13.77 -21.16 20.91
C HIS A 101 14.79 -21.37 22.02
N LEU A 102 14.34 -21.27 23.27
CA LEU A 102 15.13 -21.53 24.48
C LEU A 102 14.30 -22.44 25.39
N ALA A 103 14.91 -23.49 25.92
CA ALA A 103 14.23 -24.49 26.71
C ALA A 103 15.12 -25.11 27.80
N ASP A 104 14.47 -25.75 28.76
CA ASP A 104 15.05 -26.72 29.69
C ASP A 104 14.36 -28.10 29.55
N ALA A 105 14.47 -28.96 30.57
CA ALA A 105 13.86 -30.28 30.55
C ALA A 105 12.32 -30.29 30.65
N GLU A 106 11.69 -29.21 31.13
CA GLU A 106 10.26 -29.15 31.43
C GLU A 106 9.50 -28.09 30.62
N ALA A 107 10.16 -26.99 30.24
CA ALA A 107 9.55 -25.84 29.60
C ALA A 107 10.39 -25.29 28.44
N GLY A 108 9.70 -24.69 27.47
CA GLY A 108 10.30 -24.02 26.33
C GLY A 108 9.59 -22.71 26.00
N ILE A 109 10.34 -21.78 25.42
CA ILE A 109 9.82 -20.51 24.94
C ILE A 109 10.39 -20.21 23.56
N THR A 110 9.51 -19.88 22.62
CA THR A 110 9.88 -19.45 21.26
C THR A 110 9.49 -18.00 21.06
N LEU A 111 10.44 -17.18 20.60
CA LEU A 111 10.21 -15.83 20.11
C LEU A 111 10.36 -15.82 18.59
N LYS A 112 9.37 -15.29 17.88
CA LYS A 112 9.35 -15.14 16.42
C LYS A 112 9.09 -13.68 16.04
N LEU A 113 9.95 -13.11 15.21
CA LEU A 113 9.74 -11.86 14.49
C LEU A 113 9.27 -12.17 13.07
N ARG A 114 8.16 -11.56 12.65
CA ARG A 114 7.66 -11.65 11.27
C ARG A 114 8.41 -10.69 10.35
N HIS A 115 8.66 -11.12 9.11
CA HIS A 115 9.37 -10.37 8.07
C HIS A 115 10.77 -9.84 8.46
N PRO A 116 11.64 -10.70 9.07
CA PRO A 116 12.90 -10.28 9.65
C PRO A 116 13.89 -9.74 8.60
N TRP A 117 14.00 -10.42 7.45
CA TRP A 117 14.96 -10.08 6.40
C TRP A 117 14.44 -8.97 5.50
N GLN A 118 13.13 -8.85 5.30
CA GLN A 118 12.54 -7.73 4.57
C GLN A 118 12.72 -6.42 5.35
N ASN A 119 12.70 -6.48 6.68
CA ASN A 119 12.93 -5.33 7.57
C ASN A 119 14.37 -5.29 8.11
N TYR A 120 15.37 -5.87 7.44
CA TYR A 120 16.75 -5.85 7.93
C TYR A 120 17.20 -4.40 8.30
N PRO A 121 18.11 -4.25 9.28
CA PRO A 121 18.77 -5.29 10.06
C PRO A 121 17.97 -5.74 11.28
N LYS A 122 18.18 -6.98 11.72
CA LYS A 122 17.57 -7.60 12.92
C LYS A 122 18.56 -8.54 13.61
N ALA A 123 18.44 -8.74 14.91
CA ALA A 123 19.17 -9.81 15.59
C ALA A 123 18.31 -10.54 16.62
N LEU A 124 18.50 -11.85 16.77
CA LEU A 124 17.90 -12.66 17.83
C LEU A 124 18.99 -13.37 18.60
N GLY A 125 18.93 -13.42 19.94
CA GLY A 125 19.96 -14.06 20.74
C GLY A 125 19.52 -14.47 22.13
N THR A 126 20.40 -15.19 22.83
CA THR A 126 20.20 -15.62 24.21
C THR A 126 21.52 -15.90 24.90
N ASP A 127 21.57 -15.69 26.22
CA ASP A 127 22.63 -16.17 27.11
C ASP A 127 22.20 -17.34 28.00
N GLY A 128 20.97 -17.84 27.83
CA GLY A 128 20.39 -18.92 28.64
C GLY A 128 19.39 -18.45 29.70
N ASP A 129 19.49 -17.19 30.12
CA ASP A 129 18.61 -16.59 31.15
C ASP A 129 17.66 -15.54 30.56
N ARG A 130 17.88 -15.11 29.31
CA ARG A 130 16.95 -14.24 28.58
C ARG A 130 16.90 -14.54 27.09
N LEU A 131 15.79 -14.18 26.46
CA LEU A 131 15.66 -14.04 25.00
C LEU A 131 15.82 -12.56 24.61
N ASP A 132 16.70 -12.28 23.67
CA ASP A 132 16.96 -10.95 23.12
C ASP A 132 16.49 -10.86 21.66
N LEU A 133 15.82 -9.77 21.31
CA LEU A 133 15.44 -9.39 19.96
C LEU A 133 15.81 -7.94 19.70
N ASP A 134 16.78 -7.72 18.82
CA ASP A 134 17.10 -6.41 18.28
C ASP A 134 16.21 -6.12 17.07
N LEU A 135 15.23 -5.25 17.26
CA LEU A 135 14.46 -4.63 16.18
C LEU A 135 15.34 -3.69 15.35
N TYR A 136 16.42 -3.19 15.94
CA TYR A 136 17.54 -2.58 15.24
C TYR A 136 18.83 -2.87 16.02
N PRO A 137 19.75 -3.72 15.52
CA PRO A 137 21.02 -4.02 16.21
C PRO A 137 22.05 -2.89 16.04
N ASP A 138 22.97 -2.78 16.99
CA ASP A 138 24.13 -1.89 16.86
C ASP A 138 25.18 -2.53 15.95
N LEU A 139 25.27 -2.04 14.71
CA LEU A 139 26.17 -2.58 13.68
C LEU A 139 27.46 -1.77 13.50
N ARG A 140 27.72 -0.74 14.32
CA ARG A 140 28.90 0.14 14.17
C ARG A 140 30.24 -0.60 14.23
N TYR A 141 30.28 -1.67 15.01
CA TYR A 141 31.45 -2.52 15.20
C TYR A 141 31.24 -3.94 14.68
N PHE A 142 30.15 -4.16 13.94
CA PHE A 142 29.89 -5.43 13.31
C PHE A 142 30.82 -5.55 12.09
N ALA A 143 31.86 -6.38 12.22
CA ALA A 143 32.78 -6.61 11.12
C ALA A 143 32.00 -7.23 9.94
N LEU A 144 31.92 -6.55 8.80
CA LEU A 144 31.40 -7.16 7.59
C LEU A 144 32.40 -8.21 7.08
N PRO A 145 31.93 -9.36 6.55
CA PRO A 145 32.84 -10.35 5.99
C PRO A 145 33.61 -9.81 4.77
N ASP A 146 34.90 -10.15 4.64
CA ASP A 146 35.81 -9.64 3.59
C ASP A 146 35.36 -9.97 2.15
N ALA A 147 34.61 -11.07 1.99
CA ALA A 147 33.93 -11.42 0.74
C ALA A 147 32.43 -11.48 1.02
N GLU A 148 31.61 -10.69 0.31
CA GLU A 148 30.16 -10.70 0.49
C GLU A 148 29.58 -12.09 0.17
N PRO A 149 29.22 -12.89 1.19
CA PRO A 149 28.80 -14.24 0.96
C PRO A 149 27.30 -14.16 0.65
N GLY A 150 26.94 -13.90 -0.60
CA GLY A 150 25.60 -14.22 -1.15
C GLY A 150 25.36 -13.62 -2.52
N ARG A 151 24.15 -13.77 -3.06
CA ARG A 151 23.81 -13.17 -4.35
C ARG A 151 23.77 -11.65 -4.22
N LYS A 152 24.17 -10.94 -5.26
CA LYS A 152 23.96 -9.50 -5.38
C LYS A 152 22.47 -9.21 -5.53
N TRP A 153 22.03 -8.02 -5.16
CA TRP A 153 20.65 -7.57 -5.35
C TRP A 153 20.17 -7.78 -6.80
N THR A 154 21.04 -7.50 -7.77
CA THR A 154 20.77 -7.73 -9.20
C THR A 154 20.59 -9.20 -9.59
N GLU A 155 21.15 -10.14 -8.83
CA GLU A 155 21.02 -11.59 -9.09
C GLU A 155 19.74 -12.18 -8.47
N ILE A 156 18.98 -11.37 -7.73
CA ILE A 156 17.64 -11.69 -7.19
C ILE A 156 16.57 -10.74 -7.72
N ASP A 157 16.85 -10.06 -8.83
CA ASP A 157 15.95 -9.11 -9.50
C ASP A 157 15.45 -7.96 -8.60
N GLN A 158 16.31 -7.49 -7.68
CA GLN A 158 16.04 -6.38 -6.77
C GLN A 158 17.04 -5.23 -6.98
N ALA A 159 16.61 -4.00 -6.67
CA ALA A 159 17.51 -2.83 -6.67
C ALA A 159 18.47 -2.89 -5.48
N ASP A 160 19.66 -2.27 -5.60
CA ASP A 160 20.60 -2.21 -4.47
C ASP A 160 19.92 -1.62 -3.22
N GLY A 161 20.00 -2.35 -2.11
CA GLY A 161 19.44 -1.93 -0.83
C GLY A 161 20.31 -0.93 -0.07
N VAL A 162 19.69 -0.25 0.90
CA VAL A 162 20.38 0.71 1.78
C VAL A 162 21.20 -0.05 2.83
N PRO A 163 22.47 0.31 3.06
CA PRO A 163 23.27 -0.26 4.14
C PRO A 163 22.86 0.32 5.50
N TYR A 164 22.76 -0.53 6.52
CA TYR A 164 22.46 -0.12 7.91
C TYR A 164 23.63 -0.46 8.83
N ASP A 165 24.75 0.21 8.66
CA ASP A 165 26.03 0.03 9.39
C ASP A 165 26.33 1.19 10.38
N ALA A 166 25.38 2.10 10.57
CA ALA A 166 25.47 3.28 11.43
C ALA A 166 24.10 3.56 12.09
N PRO A 167 24.04 4.28 13.22
CA PRO A 167 22.78 4.58 13.89
C PRO A 167 21.71 5.14 12.94
N LEU A 168 20.54 4.49 12.93
CA LEU A 168 19.44 4.82 12.03
C LEU A 168 18.89 6.20 12.36
N ARG A 169 18.87 7.08 11.37
CA ARG A 169 18.24 8.39 11.46
C ARG A 169 16.72 8.24 11.38
N ILE A 170 16.01 8.65 12.43
CA ILE A 170 14.55 8.59 12.53
C ILE A 170 14.00 10.02 12.54
N PRO A 171 13.29 10.49 11.49
CA PRO A 171 12.66 11.81 11.47
C PRO A 171 11.55 11.95 12.50
N GLN A 172 11.26 13.17 12.95
CA GLN A 172 10.18 13.46 13.90
C GLN A 172 8.83 13.00 13.33
N GLY A 173 8.03 12.36 14.16
CA GLY A 173 6.72 11.86 13.79
C GLY A 173 6.71 10.52 13.09
N MET A 174 7.86 9.98 12.65
CA MET A 174 7.93 8.63 12.08
C MET A 174 7.58 7.59 13.16
N ALA A 175 6.77 6.62 12.77
CA ALA A 175 6.53 5.41 13.56
C ALA A 175 7.11 4.18 12.86
N LYS A 176 7.26 3.08 13.58
CA LYS A 176 7.48 1.77 12.96
C LYS A 176 6.97 0.64 13.84
N THR A 177 6.17 -0.24 13.24
CA THR A 177 5.57 -1.40 13.87
C THR A 177 6.27 -2.68 13.47
N HIS A 178 6.45 -3.55 14.45
CA HIS A 178 6.94 -4.92 14.28
C HIS A 178 5.91 -5.90 14.84
N GLU A 179 5.74 -7.02 14.15
CA GLU A 179 4.85 -8.09 14.56
C GLU A 179 5.68 -9.25 15.13
N LEU A 180 5.41 -9.56 16.40
CA LEU A 180 6.13 -10.54 17.21
C LEU A 180 5.18 -11.61 17.72
N PHE A 181 5.69 -12.83 17.89
CA PHE A 181 4.99 -13.92 18.53
C PHE A 181 5.85 -14.48 19.65
N LEU A 182 5.24 -14.65 20.82
CA LEU A 182 5.83 -15.36 21.95
C LEU A 182 5.02 -16.61 22.21
N ARG A 183 5.66 -17.78 22.20
CA ARG A 183 5.02 -19.06 22.46
C ARG A 183 5.65 -19.71 23.69
N CYS A 184 4.84 -20.04 24.68
CA CYS A 184 5.26 -20.78 25.87
C CYS A 184 4.73 -22.21 25.73
N SER A 185 5.62 -23.19 25.59
CA SER A 185 5.25 -24.58 25.30
C SER A 185 6.07 -25.54 26.16
N PRO A 186 5.76 -26.85 26.17
CA PRO A 186 6.75 -27.86 26.50
C PRO A 186 8.02 -27.70 25.63
N PRO A 187 9.17 -28.25 26.06
CA PRO A 187 10.40 -28.15 25.30
C PRO A 187 10.23 -28.78 23.92
N ILE A 188 10.66 -28.08 22.88
CA ILE A 188 10.71 -28.61 21.53
C ILE A 188 12.09 -29.25 21.35
N SER A 189 12.12 -30.50 20.90
CA SER A 189 13.37 -31.25 20.68
C SER A 189 13.76 -31.40 19.21
N ASP A 190 12.87 -31.01 18.28
CA ASP A 190 13.15 -30.95 16.83
C ASP A 190 13.03 -29.50 16.29
N ALA A 191 14.11 -28.95 15.75
CA ALA A 191 14.12 -27.61 15.16
C ALA A 191 13.10 -27.47 14.00
N ARG A 192 12.84 -28.55 13.24
CA ARG A 192 11.83 -28.54 12.17
C ARG A 192 10.43 -28.33 12.72
N ALA A 193 10.12 -28.86 13.90
CA ALA A 193 8.85 -28.62 14.55
C ALA A 193 8.71 -27.14 14.94
N ALA A 194 9.77 -26.51 15.47
CA ALA A 194 9.79 -25.08 15.74
C ALA A 194 9.60 -24.24 14.45
N ASP A 195 10.25 -24.62 13.36
CA ASP A 195 10.10 -23.99 12.05
C ASP A 195 8.67 -24.08 11.51
N LEU A 196 8.03 -25.25 11.57
CA LEU A 196 6.64 -25.43 11.10
C LEU A 196 5.68 -24.48 11.82
N HIS A 197 5.82 -24.32 13.14
CA HIS A 197 5.03 -23.37 13.90
C HIS A 197 5.36 -21.92 13.54
N CYS A 198 6.64 -21.58 13.40
CA CYS A 198 7.05 -20.22 13.06
C CYS A 198 6.72 -19.83 11.62
N LEU A 199 6.63 -20.79 10.70
CA LEU A 199 6.17 -20.59 9.33
C LEU A 199 4.68 -20.20 9.31
N ALA A 200 3.86 -20.80 10.16
CA ALA A 200 2.46 -20.40 10.32
C ALA A 200 2.31 -18.97 10.86
N PHE A 201 3.30 -18.46 11.61
CA PHE A 201 3.33 -17.05 12.02
C PHE A 201 3.90 -16.12 10.94
N GLU A 202 4.85 -16.59 10.12
CA GLU A 202 5.37 -15.81 8.99
C GLU A 202 4.31 -15.62 7.89
N GLN A 203 3.56 -16.69 7.62
CA GLN A 203 2.52 -16.79 6.61
C GLN A 203 1.20 -17.22 7.27
N PRO A 204 0.55 -16.32 8.02
CA PRO A 204 -0.70 -16.64 8.71
C PRO A 204 -1.76 -17.08 7.73
N LEU A 205 -2.48 -18.16 8.06
CA LEU A 205 -3.65 -18.59 7.30
C LEU A 205 -4.72 -17.51 7.43
N LEU A 206 -5.14 -16.97 6.28
CA LEU A 206 -6.23 -16.01 6.21
C LEU A 206 -7.50 -16.77 5.83
N LEU A 207 -8.55 -16.58 6.61
CA LEU A 207 -9.87 -17.06 6.24
C LEU A 207 -10.36 -16.21 5.05
N THR A 208 -10.42 -16.83 3.87
CA THR A 208 -10.85 -16.17 2.64
C THR A 208 -12.27 -16.60 2.27
N LEU A 209 -13.04 -15.66 1.72
CA LEU A 209 -14.35 -15.92 1.14
C LEU A 209 -14.22 -15.95 -0.39
N PRO A 210 -15.15 -16.60 -1.12
CA PRO A 210 -15.18 -16.49 -2.58
C PRO A 210 -15.25 -15.02 -3.02
N SER A 211 -14.52 -14.67 -4.09
CA SER A 211 -14.47 -13.30 -4.63
C SER A 211 -15.87 -12.71 -4.87
N THR A 212 -16.80 -13.54 -5.38
CA THR A 212 -18.20 -13.18 -5.62
C THR A 212 -18.94 -12.80 -4.34
N TYR A 213 -18.62 -13.40 -3.20
CA TYR A 213 -19.24 -13.07 -1.92
C TYR A 213 -18.77 -11.69 -1.44
N TYR A 214 -17.46 -11.42 -1.48
CA TYR A 214 -16.94 -10.09 -1.15
C TYR A 214 -17.61 -9.01 -2.02
N ALA A 215 -17.67 -9.21 -3.33
CA ALA A 215 -18.29 -8.25 -4.26
C ALA A 215 -19.79 -8.05 -4.00
N ALA A 216 -20.54 -9.12 -3.73
CA ALA A 216 -21.99 -9.06 -3.52
C ALA A 216 -22.40 -8.32 -2.24
N THR A 217 -21.56 -8.34 -1.19
CA THR A 217 -21.88 -7.66 0.08
C THR A 217 -21.79 -6.13 -0.03
N GLY A 218 -20.98 -5.61 -0.95
CA GLY A 218 -20.69 -4.18 -1.05
C GLY A 218 -19.85 -3.61 0.11
N ALA A 219 -19.43 -4.43 1.08
CA ALA A 219 -18.75 -3.97 2.30
C ALA A 219 -17.39 -3.30 2.04
N LEU A 220 -16.77 -3.60 0.90
CA LEU A 220 -15.48 -3.03 0.47
C LEU A 220 -15.67 -2.07 -0.73
N GLY A 221 -16.90 -1.59 -0.94
CA GLY A 221 -17.29 -0.84 -2.11
C GLY A 221 -17.39 -1.70 -3.39
N PRO A 222 -17.76 -1.08 -4.53
CA PRO A 222 -17.91 -1.80 -5.78
C PRO A 222 -16.58 -2.27 -6.35
N PHE A 223 -16.51 -3.55 -6.71
CA PHE A 223 -15.47 -4.11 -7.55
C PHE A 223 -16.02 -5.35 -8.29
N GLN A 224 -15.49 -5.65 -9.48
CA GLN A 224 -15.86 -6.87 -10.19
C GLN A 224 -15.16 -8.08 -9.53
N PRO A 225 -15.86 -9.18 -9.20
CA PRO A 225 -15.20 -10.38 -8.70
C PRO A 225 -14.45 -11.10 -9.82
N PHE A 226 -13.50 -11.97 -9.49
CA PHE A 226 -12.80 -12.77 -10.51
C PHE A 226 -13.76 -13.64 -11.33
N ARG A 227 -13.54 -13.67 -12.65
CA ARG A 227 -14.30 -14.48 -13.61
C ARG A 227 -13.34 -15.30 -14.48
N ASP A 228 -13.38 -16.62 -14.29
CA ASP A 228 -12.58 -17.55 -15.10
C ASP A 228 -12.90 -17.45 -16.60
N GLU A 229 -14.15 -17.16 -16.96
CA GLU A 229 -14.55 -16.96 -18.37
C GLU A 229 -13.80 -15.81 -19.05
N TYR A 230 -13.32 -14.81 -18.29
CA TYR A 230 -12.54 -13.67 -18.79
C TYR A 230 -11.03 -13.86 -18.59
N TRP A 231 -10.51 -15.09 -18.60
CA TRP A 231 -9.10 -15.40 -18.27
C TRP A 231 -8.03 -14.51 -18.96
N PRO A 232 -8.16 -14.07 -20.23
CA PRO A 232 -7.18 -13.16 -20.84
C PRO A 232 -7.12 -11.80 -20.13
N LEU A 233 -8.27 -11.27 -19.69
CA LEU A 233 -8.33 -10.05 -18.90
C LEU A 233 -7.77 -10.29 -17.49
N GLU A 234 -8.18 -11.38 -16.84
CA GLU A 234 -7.70 -11.70 -15.48
C GLU A 234 -6.18 -11.87 -15.43
N LEU A 235 -5.59 -12.50 -16.44
CA LEU A 235 -4.14 -12.64 -16.57
C LEU A 235 -3.45 -11.27 -16.71
N LYS A 236 -3.98 -10.38 -17.56
CA LYS A 236 -3.47 -9.01 -17.70
C LYS A 236 -3.54 -8.25 -16.38
N LEU A 237 -4.69 -8.27 -15.70
CA LEU A 237 -4.89 -7.59 -14.42
C LEU A 237 -3.92 -8.11 -13.36
N ARG A 238 -3.67 -9.42 -13.31
CA ARG A 238 -2.67 -10.02 -12.41
C ARG A 238 -1.25 -9.57 -12.74
N GLN A 239 -0.90 -9.43 -14.01
CA GLN A 239 0.42 -8.98 -14.47
C GLN A 239 0.66 -7.49 -14.18
N PHE A 240 -0.37 -6.65 -14.21
CA PHE A 240 -0.25 -5.23 -13.85
C PHE A 240 -0.11 -5.01 -12.33
N CYS A 241 -0.45 -6.01 -11.52
CA CYS A 241 -0.34 -5.98 -10.06
C CYS A 241 1.10 -6.30 -9.63
N GLN A 242 1.95 -5.28 -9.62
CA GLN A 242 3.37 -5.37 -9.25
C GLN A 242 3.56 -4.87 -7.82
N PRO A 243 4.23 -5.64 -6.95
CA PRO A 243 4.46 -5.25 -5.57
C PRO A 243 5.42 -4.04 -5.48
N PRO A 244 5.47 -3.37 -4.31
CA PRO A 244 6.53 -2.43 -3.99
C PRO A 244 7.91 -3.11 -3.99
N ASN A 245 8.98 -2.34 -4.24
CA ASN A 245 10.36 -2.86 -4.33
C ASN A 245 11.23 -2.53 -3.11
N GLY A 246 10.73 -1.73 -2.17
CA GLY A 246 11.48 -1.30 -0.99
C GLY A 246 11.74 -2.46 -0.04
N LEU A 247 12.97 -2.52 0.47
CA LEU A 247 13.43 -3.45 1.50
C LEU A 247 14.30 -2.69 2.51
N GLY A 248 14.34 -3.20 3.75
CA GLY A 248 14.98 -2.56 4.90
C GLY A 248 13.97 -1.94 5.86
N MET A 249 14.42 -1.66 7.09
CA MET A 249 13.57 -1.21 8.19
C MET A 249 12.74 0.05 7.89
N VAL A 250 13.19 0.93 6.99
CA VAL A 250 12.45 2.14 6.57
C VAL A 250 11.66 1.89 5.29
N ASN A 251 12.30 1.34 4.26
CA ASN A 251 11.72 1.29 2.92
C ASN A 251 10.72 0.13 2.70
N TYR A 252 10.73 -0.91 3.55
CA TYR A 252 9.90 -2.10 3.30
C TYR A 252 8.42 -1.76 3.21
N GLY A 253 7.81 -2.10 2.06
CA GLY A 253 6.41 -1.85 1.75
C GLY A 253 6.14 -0.69 0.78
N ASP A 254 7.13 0.13 0.41
CA ASP A 254 6.93 1.22 -0.57
C ASP A 254 7.75 1.04 -1.86
N LYS A 255 7.42 1.83 -2.89
CA LYS A 255 8.19 1.95 -4.12
C LYS A 255 9.26 3.02 -3.95
N VAL A 256 10.51 2.59 -3.96
CA VAL A 256 11.67 3.44 -3.72
C VAL A 256 12.57 3.48 -4.94
N ARG A 257 13.14 4.66 -5.20
CA ARG A 257 14.28 4.83 -6.09
C ARG A 257 15.53 5.01 -5.25
N THR A 258 16.47 4.08 -5.39
CA THR A 258 17.79 4.19 -4.77
C THR A 258 18.85 4.66 -5.77
N ASP A 259 19.91 5.28 -5.26
CA ASP A 259 21.07 5.67 -6.06
C ASP A 259 22.34 5.63 -5.20
N ARG A 260 23.52 5.61 -5.85
CA ARG A 260 24.81 5.63 -5.16
C ARG A 260 25.32 7.06 -5.03
N ILE A 261 25.29 7.59 -3.81
CA ILE A 261 25.84 8.91 -3.45
C ILE A 261 27.02 8.71 -2.50
N ASP A 262 28.17 9.28 -2.84
CA ASP A 262 29.42 9.17 -2.07
C ASP A 262 29.83 7.71 -1.78
N GLY A 263 29.66 6.84 -2.77
CA GLY A 263 29.98 5.41 -2.67
C GLY A 263 28.95 4.57 -1.91
N ARG A 264 27.89 5.18 -1.35
CA ARG A 264 26.87 4.51 -0.53
C ARG A 264 25.50 4.57 -1.22
N THR A 265 24.76 3.47 -1.18
CA THR A 265 23.39 3.43 -1.67
C THR A 265 22.47 4.17 -0.71
N ARG A 266 21.65 5.09 -1.22
CA ARG A 266 20.67 5.87 -0.44
C ARG A 266 19.32 5.84 -1.13
N THR A 267 18.24 5.91 -0.34
CA THR A 267 16.91 6.21 -0.85
C THR A 267 16.89 7.66 -1.33
N LEU A 268 16.62 7.88 -2.62
CA LEU A 268 16.41 9.22 -3.17
C LEU A 268 14.95 9.61 -2.98
N THR A 269 14.11 9.21 -3.93
CA THR A 269 12.68 9.52 -3.97
C THR A 269 11.86 8.28 -3.67
N THR A 270 10.67 8.53 -3.17
CA THR A 270 9.71 7.52 -2.72
C THR A 270 8.38 7.82 -3.38
N GLU A 271 7.60 6.80 -3.69
CA GLU A 271 6.23 7.02 -4.18
C GLU A 271 5.27 7.30 -3.02
N ASN A 272 5.66 7.01 -1.77
CA ASN A 272 4.81 7.13 -0.57
C ASN A 272 3.40 6.58 -0.83
N LEU A 273 3.38 5.44 -1.53
CA LEU A 273 2.18 4.68 -1.87
C LEU A 273 1.09 5.48 -2.58
N ALA A 274 1.52 6.40 -3.45
CA ALA A 274 0.67 7.31 -4.18
C ALA A 274 -0.56 6.63 -4.81
N TYR A 275 -1.68 7.35 -4.76
CA TYR A 275 -2.91 6.99 -5.47
C TYR A 275 -3.57 5.68 -5.04
N GLU A 276 -3.47 5.31 -3.75
CA GLU A 276 -4.02 4.08 -3.17
C GLU A 276 -3.43 2.78 -3.76
N LEU A 277 -2.11 2.74 -3.99
CA LEU A 277 -1.43 1.51 -4.38
C LEU A 277 -1.78 0.29 -3.50
N PRO A 278 -1.82 0.39 -2.14
CA PRO A 278 -2.15 -0.75 -1.30
C PRO A 278 -3.56 -1.28 -1.55
N ARG A 279 -4.52 -0.38 -1.82
CA ARG A 279 -5.91 -0.75 -2.12
C ARG A 279 -6.01 -1.59 -3.39
N SER A 280 -5.27 -1.20 -4.42
CA SER A 280 -5.21 -1.92 -5.69
C SER A 280 -4.68 -3.34 -5.53
N ILE A 281 -3.63 -3.53 -4.72
CA ILE A 281 -3.07 -4.86 -4.43
C ILE A 281 -4.05 -5.70 -3.61
N LEU A 282 -4.60 -5.15 -2.51
CA LEU A 282 -5.57 -5.86 -1.66
C LEU A 282 -6.82 -6.26 -2.44
N ARG A 283 -7.33 -5.40 -3.34
CA ARG A 283 -8.49 -5.76 -4.18
C ARG A 283 -8.15 -6.81 -5.23
N GLN A 284 -6.94 -6.82 -5.78
CA GLN A 284 -6.53 -7.92 -6.65
C GLN A 284 -6.42 -9.24 -5.89
N HIS A 285 -5.98 -9.24 -4.62
CA HIS A 285 -6.06 -10.41 -3.74
C HIS A 285 -7.51 -10.89 -3.58
N LEU A 286 -8.47 -9.99 -3.31
CA LEU A 286 -9.89 -10.34 -3.17
C LEU A 286 -10.52 -10.88 -4.45
N ARG A 287 -9.95 -10.51 -5.60
CA ARG A 287 -10.31 -11.09 -6.90
C ARG A 287 -9.74 -12.50 -7.03
N SER A 288 -8.42 -12.64 -7.03
CA SER A 288 -7.76 -13.90 -7.41
C SER A 288 -7.65 -14.94 -6.29
N GLY A 289 -7.80 -14.55 -5.03
CA GLY A 289 -7.47 -15.38 -3.87
C GLY A 289 -5.96 -15.60 -3.67
N ASP A 290 -5.10 -14.91 -4.42
CA ASP A 290 -3.64 -15.04 -4.35
C ASP A 290 -3.13 -14.44 -3.03
N GLN A 291 -2.71 -15.30 -2.10
CA GLN A 291 -2.30 -14.88 -0.76
C GLN A 291 -1.00 -14.08 -0.76
N ALA A 292 -0.13 -14.25 -1.77
CA ALA A 292 1.08 -13.44 -1.88
C ALA A 292 0.72 -11.95 -2.03
N LEU A 293 -0.32 -11.64 -2.81
CA LEU A 293 -0.80 -10.26 -2.95
C LEU A 293 -1.32 -9.69 -1.63
N PHE A 294 -1.91 -10.50 -0.75
CA PHE A 294 -2.28 -10.01 0.58
C PHE A 294 -1.03 -9.58 1.37
N TRP A 295 0.03 -10.38 1.39
CA TRP A 295 1.25 -10.04 2.12
C TRP A 295 1.93 -8.78 1.57
N GLU A 296 1.94 -8.60 0.25
CA GLU A 296 2.45 -7.37 -0.38
C GLU A 296 1.59 -6.16 -0.06
N GLY A 297 0.26 -6.32 -0.08
CA GLY A 297 -0.68 -5.27 0.32
C GLY A 297 -0.57 -4.91 1.80
N GLU A 298 -0.39 -5.90 2.67
CA GLU A 298 -0.15 -5.73 4.10
C GLU A 298 1.16 -4.96 4.34
N ALA A 299 2.26 -5.34 3.68
CA ALA A 299 3.53 -4.62 3.79
C ALA A 299 3.37 -3.15 3.40
N ALA A 300 2.66 -2.87 2.31
CA ALA A 300 2.37 -1.51 1.86
C ALA A 300 1.49 -0.74 2.85
N VAL A 301 0.40 -1.34 3.35
CA VAL A 301 -0.44 -0.70 4.38
C VAL A 301 0.36 -0.40 5.64
N MET A 302 1.19 -1.34 6.10
CA MET A 302 2.04 -1.17 7.28
C MET A 302 3.07 -0.06 7.08
N HIS A 303 3.60 0.11 5.87
CA HIS A 303 4.47 1.24 5.53
C HIS A 303 3.72 2.57 5.57
N GLN A 304 2.59 2.66 4.88
CA GLN A 304 1.78 3.89 4.80
C GLN A 304 1.39 4.41 6.20
N LEU A 305 0.95 3.50 7.08
CA LEU A 305 0.50 3.86 8.41
C LEU A 305 1.64 4.21 9.37
N ASP A 306 2.87 3.77 9.12
CA ASP A 306 4.02 3.95 10.01
C ASP A 306 4.95 5.07 9.57
N ILE A 307 5.45 4.94 8.35
CA ILE A 307 6.53 5.75 7.79
C ILE A 307 5.95 7.01 7.14
N ASP A 308 4.97 6.83 6.25
CA ASP A 308 4.47 7.94 5.44
C ASP A 308 3.50 8.85 6.18
N THR A 309 3.04 8.49 7.38
CA THR A 309 2.08 9.29 8.16
C THR A 309 2.75 9.96 9.35
N VAL A 310 2.50 11.25 9.56
CA VAL A 310 3.02 11.99 10.71
C VAL A 310 2.27 11.60 11.99
N HIS A 311 2.94 11.01 12.97
CA HIS A 311 2.34 10.65 14.28
C HIS A 311 2.59 11.68 15.38
N PHE A 312 3.57 12.57 15.18
CA PHE A 312 3.94 13.61 16.12
C PHE A 312 4.68 14.75 15.41
N SER A 313 4.40 15.99 15.78
CA SER A 313 5.27 17.12 15.44
C SER A 313 5.19 18.17 16.55
N SER A 314 6.34 18.64 17.02
CA SER A 314 6.39 19.66 18.07
C SER A 314 6.14 21.07 17.53
N GLU A 315 6.65 21.37 16.33
CA GLU A 315 6.51 22.68 15.70
C GLU A 315 5.18 22.83 14.95
N HIS A 316 4.68 21.72 14.39
CA HIS A 316 3.46 21.68 13.60
C HIS A 316 2.46 20.63 14.11
N PRO A 317 1.84 20.80 15.29
CA PRO A 317 0.86 19.84 15.82
C PRO A 317 -0.30 19.55 14.86
N GLU A 318 -0.63 20.49 13.97
CA GLU A 318 -1.64 20.33 12.93
C GLU A 318 -1.31 19.25 11.90
N TRP A 319 -0.03 18.91 11.73
CA TRP A 319 0.46 17.88 10.80
C TRP A 319 0.11 16.45 11.21
N VAL A 320 -0.26 16.20 12.48
CA VAL A 320 -0.54 14.83 12.97
C VAL A 320 -1.67 14.17 12.18
N GLY A 321 -1.45 12.96 11.67
CA GLY A 321 -2.32 12.25 10.75
C GLY A 321 -2.11 12.65 9.28
N GLY A 322 -1.28 13.64 8.98
CA GLY A 322 -0.97 14.03 7.62
C GLY A 322 0.00 13.04 6.95
N PRO A 323 -0.28 12.58 5.73
CA PRO A 323 0.67 11.79 4.95
C PRO A 323 1.67 12.69 4.21
N TYR A 324 2.92 12.23 4.11
CA TYR A 324 3.97 12.88 3.34
C TYR A 324 3.71 12.81 1.83
N PHE A 325 4.32 13.76 1.12
CA PHE A 325 4.20 13.91 -0.32
C PHE A 325 4.84 12.72 -1.05
N GLU A 326 4.20 12.23 -2.12
CA GLU A 326 4.88 11.40 -3.13
C GLU A 326 6.09 12.20 -3.65
N TRP A 327 7.28 11.61 -3.80
CA TRP A 327 8.57 12.28 -4.08
C TRP A 327 9.29 12.92 -2.90
N SER A 328 8.78 12.84 -1.67
CA SER A 328 9.58 13.19 -0.49
C SER A 328 10.88 12.37 -0.46
N GLN A 329 11.98 13.05 -0.16
CA GLN A 329 13.28 12.42 -0.13
C GLN A 329 13.40 11.56 1.12
N ASN A 330 13.81 10.31 0.97
CA ASN A 330 13.85 9.32 2.06
C ASN A 330 12.56 9.35 2.92
N HIS A 331 11.42 9.30 2.22
CA HIS A 331 10.02 9.33 2.71
C HIS A 331 9.54 10.65 3.34
N HIS A 332 10.42 11.46 3.93
CA HIS A 332 10.00 12.54 4.84
C HIS A 332 10.53 13.92 4.47
N TYR A 333 11.67 14.00 3.77
CA TYR A 333 12.44 15.23 3.65
C TYR A 333 12.16 15.98 2.36
N ALA A 334 12.35 17.31 2.41
CA ALA A 334 12.17 18.17 1.23
C ALA A 334 13.31 18.00 0.21
N THR A 335 14.50 17.64 0.67
CA THR A 335 15.73 17.55 -0.12
C THR A 335 16.56 16.33 0.30
N THR A 336 17.54 15.97 -0.53
CA THR A 336 18.47 14.86 -0.26
C THR A 336 19.46 15.16 0.87
N ASP A 337 19.55 16.42 1.32
CA ASP A 337 20.35 16.82 2.48
C ASP A 337 19.67 16.42 3.79
N GLU A 338 18.37 16.13 3.73
CA GLU A 338 17.55 15.66 4.86
C GLU A 338 17.57 16.62 6.07
N ASP A 339 17.77 17.92 5.84
CA ASP A 339 17.84 18.96 6.88
C ASP A 339 16.47 19.60 7.19
N GLN A 340 15.48 19.33 6.34
CA GLN A 340 14.12 19.85 6.46
C GLN A 340 13.08 18.78 6.10
N LEU A 341 12.04 18.64 6.94
CA LEU A 341 10.86 17.84 6.60
C LEU A 341 10.06 18.52 5.48
N SER A 342 9.60 17.73 4.52
CA SER A 342 8.72 18.19 3.42
C SER A 342 7.34 18.67 3.89
N GLY A 343 6.91 18.22 5.07
CA GLY A 343 5.56 18.44 5.59
C GLY A 343 4.52 17.55 4.89
N PRO A 344 3.42 17.19 5.56
CA PRO A 344 2.37 16.40 4.95
C PRO A 344 1.49 17.24 4.01
N GLN A 345 0.83 16.58 3.07
CA GLN A 345 -0.04 17.24 2.09
C GLN A 345 -1.44 16.63 2.03
N THR A 346 -2.48 17.47 2.05
CA THR A 346 -3.87 17.02 1.87
C THR A 346 -4.12 16.43 0.47
N SER A 347 -3.33 16.84 -0.52
CA SER A 347 -3.30 16.29 -1.87
C SER A 347 -2.78 14.84 -1.97
N HIS A 348 -2.43 14.23 -0.84
CA HIS A 348 -1.79 12.91 -0.78
C HIS A 348 -2.45 12.03 0.29
N THR A 349 -3.69 12.36 0.66
CA THR A 349 -4.45 11.62 1.68
C THR A 349 -5.36 10.57 1.06
N TRP A 350 -4.93 9.31 1.17
CA TRP A 350 -5.60 8.15 0.60
C TRP A 350 -5.90 7.10 1.67
N LEU A 351 -7.17 6.76 1.88
CA LEU A 351 -7.60 5.99 3.05
C LEU A 351 -8.06 4.57 2.74
N GLY A 352 -8.44 4.26 1.49
CA GLY A 352 -9.08 3.00 1.16
C GLY A 352 -8.21 1.78 1.42
N GLY A 353 -6.89 1.86 1.23
CA GLY A 353 -5.97 0.76 1.58
C GLY A 353 -5.96 0.44 3.08
N LEU A 354 -5.90 1.47 3.93
CA LEU A 354 -5.94 1.33 5.39
C LEU A 354 -7.28 0.72 5.86
N LEU A 355 -8.38 1.18 5.26
CA LEU A 355 -9.73 0.73 5.60
C LEU A 355 -10.03 -0.69 5.10
N ASP A 356 -9.64 -1.01 3.86
CA ASP A 356 -9.74 -2.38 3.32
C ASP A 356 -8.96 -3.35 4.22
N TYR A 357 -7.75 -3.00 4.65
CA TYR A 357 -6.96 -3.83 5.57
C TYR A 357 -7.59 -3.97 6.96
N TYR A 358 -8.19 -2.91 7.51
CA TYR A 358 -8.94 -2.98 8.77
C TYR A 358 -10.10 -3.97 8.67
N PHE A 359 -10.88 -3.94 7.59
CA PHE A 359 -11.98 -4.89 7.41
C PHE A 359 -11.52 -6.33 7.22
N LEU A 360 -10.39 -6.54 6.54
CA LEU A 360 -9.86 -7.89 6.31
C LEU A 360 -9.23 -8.52 7.55
N THR A 361 -8.66 -7.71 8.45
CA THR A 361 -7.83 -8.21 9.56
C THR A 361 -8.34 -7.87 10.95
N GLY A 362 -9.23 -6.89 11.07
CA GLY A 362 -9.59 -6.29 12.35
C GLY A 362 -8.45 -5.47 12.99
N TYR A 363 -7.35 -5.19 12.28
CA TYR A 363 -6.21 -4.49 12.87
C TYR A 363 -6.54 -3.04 13.22
N ARG A 364 -6.82 -2.81 14.49
CA ARG A 364 -7.39 -1.56 15.00
C ARG A 364 -6.57 -0.30 14.67
N ARG A 365 -5.24 -0.41 14.60
CA ARG A 365 -4.39 0.76 14.30
C ARG A 365 -4.58 1.27 12.87
N ALA A 366 -4.89 0.41 11.90
CA ALA A 366 -5.19 0.86 10.54
C ALA A 366 -6.42 1.78 10.50
N PHE A 367 -7.47 1.44 11.29
CA PHE A 367 -8.63 2.31 11.49
C PHE A 367 -8.24 3.63 12.18
N GLU A 368 -7.48 3.59 13.28
CA GLU A 368 -7.09 4.77 14.05
C GLU A 368 -6.27 5.76 13.21
N VAL A 369 -5.36 5.25 12.39
CA VAL A 369 -4.55 6.08 11.48
C VAL A 369 -5.40 6.62 10.33
N ALA A 370 -6.29 5.82 9.74
CA ALA A 370 -7.21 6.32 8.72
C ALA A 370 -8.11 7.46 9.24
N GLU A 371 -8.60 7.34 10.48
CA GLU A 371 -9.36 8.38 11.16
C GLU A 371 -8.52 9.65 11.39
N ALA A 372 -7.27 9.50 11.82
CA ALA A 372 -6.35 10.62 12.01
C ALA A 372 -6.06 11.35 10.69
N CYS A 373 -5.89 10.61 9.59
CA CYS A 373 -5.73 11.17 8.25
C CYS A 373 -6.97 11.94 7.78
N ALA A 374 -8.18 11.39 8.00
CA ALA A 374 -9.42 12.12 7.72
C ALA A 374 -9.53 13.39 8.59
N ASP A 375 -9.12 13.34 9.86
CA ASP A 375 -9.14 14.51 10.75
C ASP A 375 -8.10 15.57 10.34
N PHE A 376 -6.93 15.17 9.82
CA PHE A 376 -5.97 16.07 9.20
C PHE A 376 -6.61 16.88 8.07
N CYS A 377 -7.29 16.22 7.12
CA CYS A 377 -8.04 16.90 6.07
C CYS A 377 -9.12 17.82 6.63
N ARG A 378 -9.85 17.39 7.67
CA ARG A 378 -10.90 18.19 8.32
C ARG A 378 -10.35 19.48 8.92
N ARG A 379 -9.18 19.43 9.56
CA ARG A 379 -8.52 20.61 10.15
C ARG A 379 -7.97 21.56 9.09
N ALA A 380 -7.48 21.01 7.98
CA ALA A 380 -6.95 21.78 6.85
C ALA A 380 -8.03 22.38 5.93
N ALA A 381 -9.31 22.06 6.13
CA ALA A 381 -10.40 22.53 5.26
C ALA A 381 -10.49 24.09 5.22
N PRO A 382 -10.88 24.68 4.07
CA PRO A 382 -10.80 26.11 3.81
C PRO A 382 -11.94 26.92 4.48
N TYR A 383 -12.19 26.77 5.78
CA TYR A 383 -13.34 27.37 6.48
C TYR A 383 -13.45 28.89 6.33
N HIS A 384 -12.33 29.60 6.32
CA HIS A 384 -12.29 31.06 6.26
C HIS A 384 -12.61 31.63 4.86
N TRP A 385 -12.55 30.79 3.82
CA TRP A 385 -12.75 31.21 2.43
C TRP A 385 -14.22 31.37 2.04
N LYS A 386 -15.15 30.73 2.75
CA LYS A 386 -16.59 30.71 2.40
C LYS A 386 -17.19 32.10 2.24
N GLN A 387 -16.64 33.12 2.91
CA GLN A 387 -17.09 34.51 2.81
C GLN A 387 -16.35 35.35 1.75
N GLN A 388 -15.20 34.89 1.27
CA GLN A 388 -14.28 35.66 0.41
C GLN A 388 -14.30 35.17 -1.05
N LEU A 389 -14.69 33.91 -1.26
CA LEU A 389 -14.67 33.26 -2.57
C LEU A 389 -15.93 33.61 -3.38
N THR A 390 -15.80 34.55 -4.31
CA THR A 390 -16.86 34.91 -5.27
C THR A 390 -16.42 34.57 -6.69
N ALA A 391 -17.39 34.42 -7.60
CA ALA A 391 -17.09 34.22 -9.02
C ALA A 391 -16.17 35.32 -9.56
N ALA A 392 -16.37 36.58 -9.17
CA ALA A 392 -15.54 37.71 -9.58
C ALA A 392 -14.08 37.61 -9.08
N VAL A 393 -13.86 37.15 -7.85
CA VAL A 393 -12.51 36.93 -7.29
C VAL A 393 -11.81 35.80 -8.05
N ARG A 394 -12.51 34.69 -8.26
CA ARG A 394 -12.02 33.54 -9.02
C ARG A 394 -11.70 33.91 -10.47
N ASP A 395 -12.61 34.59 -11.17
CA ASP A 395 -12.44 34.99 -12.56
C ASP A 395 -11.23 35.93 -12.71
N ARG A 396 -11.05 36.87 -11.77
CA ARG A 396 -9.88 37.73 -11.73
C ARG A 396 -8.60 36.89 -11.57
N ALA A 397 -8.53 36.03 -10.55
CA ALA A 397 -7.35 35.21 -10.27
C ALA A 397 -6.98 34.25 -11.41
N LEU A 398 -7.96 33.77 -12.18
CA LEU A 398 -7.72 32.90 -13.34
C LEU A 398 -7.39 33.67 -14.63
N GLN A 399 -7.71 34.97 -14.71
CA GLN A 399 -7.47 35.80 -15.90
C GLN A 399 -6.21 36.68 -15.81
N VAL A 400 -5.76 37.04 -14.61
CA VAL A 400 -4.55 37.86 -14.42
C VAL A 400 -3.42 37.02 -13.79
N ASP A 401 -2.17 37.53 -13.82
CA ASP A 401 -1.00 36.93 -13.16
C ASP A 401 -1.09 36.91 -11.61
N GLN A 402 -2.30 36.86 -11.06
CA GLN A 402 -2.52 36.66 -9.63
C GLN A 402 -2.46 35.17 -9.29
N GLU A 403 -1.93 34.87 -8.11
CA GLU A 403 -1.88 33.51 -7.60
C GLU A 403 -3.29 33.02 -7.27
N TRP A 404 -3.68 31.91 -7.90
CA TRP A 404 -4.84 31.14 -7.51
C TRP A 404 -4.37 30.04 -6.55
N ASN A 405 -4.70 30.18 -5.28
CA ASN A 405 -4.13 29.36 -4.20
C ASN A 405 -4.72 27.95 -4.09
N PHE A 406 -5.54 27.54 -5.07
CA PHE A 406 -6.20 26.24 -5.03
C PHE A 406 -5.74 25.37 -6.20
N SER A 407 -5.53 24.10 -5.86
CA SER A 407 -5.33 23.01 -6.81
C SER A 407 -6.47 22.01 -6.65
N THR A 408 -6.93 21.45 -7.77
CA THR A 408 -7.95 20.41 -7.82
C THR A 408 -7.52 19.22 -6.98
N ARG A 409 -6.22 18.90 -6.97
CA ARG A 409 -5.64 17.85 -6.12
C ARG A 409 -5.66 18.22 -4.63
N VAL A 410 -5.25 19.44 -4.29
CA VAL A 410 -5.17 19.92 -2.90
C VAL A 410 -6.55 20.03 -2.25
N ALA A 411 -7.58 20.32 -3.04
CA ALA A 411 -8.97 20.39 -2.57
C ALA A 411 -9.76 19.09 -2.75
N GLY A 412 -9.50 18.31 -3.79
CA GLY A 412 -10.30 17.14 -4.18
C GLY A 412 -9.96 15.89 -3.39
N TRP A 413 -8.68 15.62 -3.14
CA TRP A 413 -8.29 14.49 -2.29
C TRP A 413 -8.69 14.61 -0.82
N PRO A 414 -8.63 15.76 -0.12
CA PRO A 414 -9.18 15.82 1.22
C PRO A 414 -10.70 15.61 1.25
N LEU A 415 -11.44 16.05 0.22
CA LEU A 415 -12.87 15.76 0.10
C LEU A 415 -13.11 14.25 -0.08
N THR A 416 -12.31 13.60 -0.92
CA THR A 416 -12.36 12.14 -1.15
C THR A 416 -11.97 11.36 0.11
N ALA A 417 -10.91 11.78 0.82
CA ALA A 417 -10.46 11.14 2.06
C ALA A 417 -11.53 11.19 3.15
N MET A 418 -12.04 12.39 3.45
CA MET A 418 -13.11 12.56 4.44
C MET A 418 -14.38 11.81 4.03
N GLY A 419 -14.75 11.85 2.74
CA GLY A 419 -15.91 11.12 2.22
C GLY A 419 -15.76 9.61 2.32
N THR A 420 -14.59 9.07 1.99
CA THR A 420 -14.29 7.63 2.06
C THR A 420 -14.38 7.14 3.50
N PHE A 421 -13.86 7.92 4.46
CA PHE A 421 -13.98 7.56 5.88
C PHE A 421 -15.43 7.67 6.36
N HIS A 422 -16.14 8.76 6.01
CA HIS A 422 -17.52 9.00 6.42
C HIS A 422 -18.50 7.96 5.86
N ASP A 423 -18.32 7.52 4.62
CA ASP A 423 -19.16 6.49 3.98
C ASP A 423 -19.19 5.18 4.81
N LEU A 424 -18.04 4.80 5.37
CA LEU A 424 -17.89 3.57 6.17
C LEU A 424 -18.20 3.80 7.66
N PHE A 425 -17.89 5.01 8.16
CA PHE A 425 -18.09 5.40 9.56
C PHE A 425 -18.74 6.79 9.64
N PRO A 426 -20.08 6.87 9.49
CA PRO A 426 -20.78 8.15 9.43
C PRO A 426 -20.55 9.00 10.68
N HIS A 427 -19.89 10.14 10.47
CA HIS A 427 -19.63 11.13 11.50
C HIS A 427 -19.80 12.55 10.96
N ASP A 428 -20.76 13.28 11.54
CA ASP A 428 -21.15 14.64 11.10
C ASP A 428 -20.02 15.66 11.17
N ARG A 429 -18.99 15.41 12.00
CA ARG A 429 -17.84 16.33 12.16
C ARG A 429 -17.11 16.57 10.83
N PHE A 430 -17.17 15.64 9.89
CA PHE A 430 -16.53 15.78 8.58
C PHE A 430 -17.41 16.56 7.59
N LEU A 431 -18.73 16.49 7.71
CA LEU A 431 -19.66 17.06 6.73
C LEU A 431 -19.48 18.57 6.55
N ARG A 432 -19.25 19.32 7.63
CA ARG A 432 -18.99 20.77 7.53
C ARG A 432 -17.69 21.10 6.79
N ALA A 433 -16.67 20.29 6.96
CA ALA A 433 -15.38 20.45 6.28
C ALA A 433 -15.52 20.11 4.79
N MET A 434 -16.24 19.03 4.48
CA MET A 434 -16.57 18.62 3.13
C MET A 434 -17.43 19.69 2.42
N GLU A 435 -18.45 20.24 3.09
CA GLU A 435 -19.28 21.32 2.56
C GLU A 435 -18.44 22.54 2.16
N ALA A 436 -17.44 22.92 2.95
CA ALA A 436 -16.56 24.04 2.62
C ALA A 436 -15.75 23.79 1.32
N LEU A 437 -15.35 22.54 1.06
CA LEU A 437 -14.69 22.16 -0.19
C LEU A 437 -15.69 22.14 -1.36
N VAL A 438 -16.91 21.64 -1.15
CA VAL A 438 -17.99 21.69 -2.16
C VAL A 438 -18.31 23.14 -2.55
N ASP A 439 -18.42 24.04 -1.57
CA ASP A 439 -18.66 25.46 -1.82
C ASP A 439 -17.52 26.09 -2.64
N LEU A 440 -16.27 25.72 -2.33
CA LEU A 440 -15.11 26.12 -3.13
C LEU A 440 -15.24 25.64 -4.58
N PHE A 441 -15.56 24.35 -4.80
CA PHE A 441 -15.74 23.81 -6.14
C PHE A 441 -16.92 24.42 -6.89
N ALA A 442 -18.00 24.79 -6.19
CA ALA A 442 -19.17 25.43 -6.79
C ALA A 442 -18.87 26.82 -7.33
N VAL A 443 -18.04 27.60 -6.62
CA VAL A 443 -17.57 28.91 -7.08
C VAL A 443 -16.50 28.76 -8.15
N TRP A 444 -15.65 27.73 -8.06
CA TRP A 444 -14.53 27.53 -8.99
C TRP A 444 -14.95 26.97 -10.35
N GLN A 445 -15.99 26.14 -10.42
CA GLN A 445 -16.45 25.59 -11.70
C GLN A 445 -16.95 26.69 -12.63
N ASP A 446 -16.44 26.74 -13.86
CA ASP A 446 -16.90 27.69 -14.87
C ASP A 446 -18.21 27.24 -15.56
N ALA A 447 -18.69 28.03 -16.52
CA ALA A 447 -19.93 27.77 -17.23
C ALA A 447 -19.87 26.48 -18.08
N GLU A 448 -18.68 26.08 -18.52
CA GLU A 448 -18.46 24.86 -19.29
C GLU A 448 -18.43 23.61 -18.39
N GLY A 449 -18.30 23.76 -17.06
CA GLY A 449 -18.18 22.66 -16.11
C GLY A 449 -16.74 22.37 -15.67
N ARG A 450 -15.79 23.24 -15.99
CA ARG A 450 -14.36 23.04 -15.80
C ARG A 450 -13.85 23.64 -14.49
N TRP A 451 -12.90 22.98 -13.85
CA TRP A 451 -12.06 23.58 -12.79
C TRP A 451 -10.70 23.93 -13.37
N ARG A 452 -10.47 25.23 -13.59
CA ARG A 452 -9.23 25.69 -14.21
C ARG A 452 -8.13 25.85 -13.17
N GLU A 453 -7.05 25.11 -13.34
CA GLU A 453 -5.86 25.17 -12.49
C GLU A 453 -4.66 25.72 -13.26
N GLN A 454 -3.66 26.21 -12.52
CA GLN A 454 -2.36 26.60 -13.05
C GLN A 454 -1.63 25.43 -13.74
N ILE A 455 -1.37 25.59 -15.05
CA ILE A 455 -0.53 24.68 -15.84
C ILE A 455 0.71 25.46 -16.27
N GLY A 456 1.81 25.25 -15.54
CA GLY A 456 3.04 26.03 -15.74
C GLY A 456 2.84 27.52 -15.47
N SER A 457 3.64 28.37 -16.09
CA SER A 457 3.62 29.81 -15.80
C SER A 457 2.46 30.56 -16.47
N PHE A 458 2.02 30.13 -17.66
CA PHE A 458 1.17 30.96 -18.53
C PHE A 458 -0.18 30.34 -18.90
N ASN A 459 -0.43 29.08 -18.56
CA ASN A 459 -1.68 28.40 -18.93
C ASN A 459 -2.56 28.13 -17.71
N ARG A 460 -3.87 28.15 -17.95
CA ARG A 460 -4.90 27.78 -16.98
C ARG A 460 -5.90 26.88 -17.68
N GLY A 461 -6.16 25.69 -17.13
CA GLY A 461 -7.00 24.70 -17.80
C GLY A 461 -7.32 23.50 -16.91
N ALA A 462 -8.07 22.55 -17.48
CA ALA A 462 -8.39 21.31 -16.80
C ALA A 462 -7.19 20.36 -16.70
N ILE A 463 -7.18 19.53 -15.66
CA ILE A 463 -6.23 18.44 -15.51
C ILE A 463 -7.05 17.18 -15.17
N PRO A 464 -7.48 16.40 -16.19
CA PRO A 464 -8.52 15.38 -16.02
C PRO A 464 -8.25 14.35 -14.92
N PHE A 465 -7.00 13.92 -14.75
CA PHE A 465 -6.67 12.96 -13.68
C PHE A 465 -6.79 13.58 -12.27
N MET A 466 -6.54 14.88 -12.12
CA MET A 466 -6.75 15.58 -10.84
C MET A 466 -8.23 15.91 -10.65
N ASP A 467 -8.96 16.27 -11.71
CA ASP A 467 -10.42 16.45 -11.68
C ASP A 467 -11.14 15.18 -11.20
N ALA A 468 -10.58 14.00 -11.46
CA ALA A 468 -11.09 12.74 -10.91
C ALA A 468 -11.22 12.77 -9.37
N SER A 469 -10.29 13.42 -8.66
CA SER A 469 -10.38 13.59 -7.21
C SER A 469 -11.55 14.44 -6.77
N VAL A 470 -11.83 15.50 -7.52
CA VAL A 470 -12.97 16.38 -7.29
C VAL A 470 -14.26 15.60 -7.50
N LEU A 471 -14.37 14.87 -8.62
CA LEU A 471 -15.54 14.08 -8.94
C LEU A 471 -15.82 12.97 -7.91
N GLN A 472 -14.78 12.23 -7.48
CA GLN A 472 -14.92 11.21 -6.42
C GLN A 472 -15.38 11.82 -5.10
N GLY A 473 -14.77 12.93 -4.69
CA GLY A 473 -15.16 13.64 -3.47
C GLY A 473 -16.60 14.17 -3.51
N LEU A 474 -17.01 14.76 -4.64
CA LEU A 474 -18.39 15.22 -4.85
C LEU A 474 -19.38 14.06 -4.83
N GLN A 475 -19.03 12.92 -5.42
CA GLN A 475 -19.86 11.71 -5.39
C GLN A 475 -20.11 11.28 -3.94
N LEU A 476 -19.05 11.13 -3.16
CA LEU A 476 -19.14 10.68 -1.76
C LEU A 476 -19.95 11.66 -0.91
N TYR A 477 -19.75 12.98 -1.08
CA TYR A 477 -20.55 13.98 -0.35
C TYR A 477 -22.03 13.94 -0.76
N HIS A 478 -22.33 13.79 -2.05
CA HIS A 478 -23.71 13.66 -2.51
C HIS A 478 -24.37 12.39 -1.96
N GLN A 479 -23.68 11.25 -1.96
CA GLN A 479 -24.20 10.00 -1.39
C GLN A 479 -24.46 10.13 0.12
N ALA A 480 -23.60 10.84 0.85
CA ALA A 480 -23.76 11.06 2.28
C ALA A 480 -24.90 12.03 2.64
N THR A 481 -25.18 13.03 1.80
CA THR A 481 -26.06 14.17 2.17
C THR A 481 -27.33 14.29 1.34
N GLY A 482 -27.37 13.69 0.15
CA GLY A 482 -28.40 13.94 -0.86
C GLY A 482 -28.36 15.34 -1.48
N ASP A 483 -27.27 16.12 -1.32
CA ASP A 483 -27.18 17.49 -1.85
C ASP A 483 -27.23 17.49 -3.39
N GLU A 484 -28.36 17.92 -3.95
CA GLU A 484 -28.58 18.01 -5.41
C GLU A 484 -27.64 19.02 -6.07
N ARG A 485 -27.22 20.07 -5.36
CA ARG A 485 -26.23 21.03 -5.90
C ARG A 485 -24.91 20.33 -6.18
N THR A 486 -24.45 19.49 -5.26
CA THR A 486 -23.23 18.68 -5.40
C THR A 486 -23.37 17.72 -6.58
N ARG A 487 -24.53 17.06 -6.72
CA ARG A 487 -24.81 16.19 -7.86
C ARG A 487 -24.70 16.93 -9.19
N GLN A 488 -25.34 18.10 -9.32
CA GLN A 488 -25.27 18.90 -10.54
C GLN A 488 -23.83 19.36 -10.84
N LEU A 489 -23.08 19.73 -9.81
CA LEU A 489 -21.68 20.13 -9.92
C LEU A 489 -20.81 18.99 -10.51
N LEU A 490 -20.97 17.78 -9.98
CA LEU A 490 -20.32 16.56 -10.49
C LEU A 490 -20.70 16.30 -11.95
N LEU A 491 -22.00 16.30 -12.28
CA LEU A 491 -22.47 15.96 -13.62
C LEU A 491 -22.01 16.98 -14.68
N ARG A 492 -21.91 18.27 -14.34
CA ARG A 492 -21.32 19.28 -15.24
C ARG A 492 -19.83 19.02 -15.48
N GLY A 493 -19.07 18.64 -14.46
CA GLY A 493 -17.66 18.26 -14.60
C GLY A 493 -17.46 17.04 -15.49
N VAL A 494 -18.28 16.00 -15.31
CA VAL A 494 -18.25 14.81 -16.17
C VAL A 494 -18.59 15.18 -17.63
N ARG A 495 -19.63 15.99 -17.85
CA ARG A 495 -20.00 16.44 -19.21
C ARG A 495 -18.89 17.25 -19.88
N PHE A 496 -18.26 18.17 -19.14
CA PHE A 496 -17.08 18.89 -19.63
C PHE A 496 -15.99 17.92 -20.08
N LEU A 497 -15.62 16.96 -19.25
CA LEU A 497 -14.57 16.00 -19.58
C LEU A 497 -14.93 15.14 -20.80
N VAL A 498 -16.18 14.70 -20.91
CA VAL A 498 -16.66 13.91 -22.06
C VAL A 498 -16.67 14.73 -23.35
N ASP A 499 -17.14 15.97 -23.32
CA ASP A 499 -17.30 16.78 -24.54
C ASP A 499 -16.00 17.52 -24.93
N GLN A 500 -15.15 17.88 -23.98
CA GLN A 500 -13.98 18.74 -24.18
C GLN A 500 -12.68 18.24 -23.52
N GLY A 501 -12.73 17.21 -22.66
CA GLY A 501 -11.58 16.68 -21.92
C GLY A 501 -10.74 15.65 -22.66
N ARG A 502 -10.99 15.44 -23.95
CA ARG A 502 -10.42 14.34 -24.75
C ARG A 502 -9.64 14.83 -25.94
N THR A 503 -8.61 14.07 -26.32
CA THR A 503 -7.86 14.28 -27.55
C THR A 503 -8.70 13.91 -28.77
N ARG A 504 -8.17 14.20 -29.97
CA ARG A 504 -8.77 13.73 -31.23
C ARG A 504 -8.95 12.21 -31.30
N ASP A 505 -8.14 11.46 -30.54
CA ASP A 505 -8.19 10.01 -30.46
C ASP A 505 -9.24 9.52 -29.45
N GLY A 506 -10.03 10.44 -28.88
CA GLY A 506 -11.13 10.16 -27.96
C GLY A 506 -10.69 9.65 -26.58
N ILE A 507 -9.41 9.80 -26.22
CA ILE A 507 -8.86 9.49 -24.90
C ILE A 507 -8.61 10.78 -24.14
N PHE A 508 -8.72 10.78 -22.81
CA PHE A 508 -8.50 11.98 -22.00
C PHE A 508 -7.05 12.47 -22.08
N TYR A 509 -6.88 13.78 -22.25
CA TYR A 509 -5.55 14.38 -22.22
C TYR A 509 -4.97 14.44 -20.81
N TYR A 510 -3.65 14.62 -20.70
CA TYR A 510 -3.01 14.83 -19.41
C TYR A 510 -3.37 16.20 -18.80
N LYS A 511 -3.18 17.28 -19.58
CA LYS A 511 -3.47 18.66 -19.18
C LYS A 511 -4.03 19.43 -20.37
N GLU A 512 -4.96 20.34 -20.11
CA GLU A 512 -5.49 21.22 -21.14
C GLU A 512 -4.46 22.31 -21.51
N SER A 513 -3.48 21.92 -22.32
CA SER A 513 -2.36 22.77 -22.74
C SER A 513 -1.79 22.26 -24.05
N PRO A 514 -1.37 23.14 -24.99
CA PRO A 514 -0.85 22.73 -26.31
C PRO A 514 0.38 21.80 -26.28
N ILE A 515 1.07 21.70 -25.15
CA ILE A 515 2.27 20.86 -24.97
C ILE A 515 1.99 19.56 -24.22
N SER A 516 0.75 19.35 -23.75
CA SER A 516 0.39 18.24 -22.86
C SER A 516 -1.02 17.69 -23.12
N ASP A 517 -1.56 17.97 -24.30
CA ASP A 517 -2.87 17.52 -24.78
C ASP A 517 -2.85 16.08 -25.32
N ASN A 518 -1.93 15.24 -24.82
CA ASN A 518 -1.75 13.85 -25.24
C ASN A 518 -2.50 12.88 -24.31
N PRO A 519 -2.92 11.69 -24.80
CA PRO A 519 -3.54 10.65 -23.97
C PRO A 519 -2.69 10.29 -22.75
N HIS A 520 -3.31 10.11 -21.58
CA HIS A 520 -2.57 9.83 -20.35
C HIS A 520 -3.26 8.78 -19.47
N SER A 521 -2.52 7.76 -19.03
CA SER A 521 -3.08 6.60 -18.30
C SER A 521 -3.58 6.93 -16.89
N SER A 522 -2.99 7.92 -16.19
CA SER A 522 -3.51 8.35 -14.87
C SER A 522 -4.96 8.82 -14.89
N THR A 523 -5.52 9.14 -16.06
CA THR A 523 -6.94 9.44 -16.21
C THR A 523 -7.85 8.24 -15.92
N ALA A 524 -7.31 7.03 -15.73
CA ALA A 524 -8.03 5.85 -15.23
C ALA A 524 -8.88 6.15 -13.97
N MET A 525 -8.46 7.10 -13.13
CA MET A 525 -9.21 7.53 -11.94
C MET A 525 -10.59 8.12 -12.23
N LEU A 526 -10.87 8.51 -13.49
CA LEU A 526 -12.18 8.96 -13.94
C LEU A 526 -13.20 7.82 -14.00
N LEU A 527 -12.75 6.57 -14.14
CA LEU A 527 -13.63 5.44 -14.43
C LEU A 527 -14.68 5.21 -13.32
N GLY A 528 -14.30 5.31 -12.04
CA GLY A 528 -15.24 5.21 -10.92
C GLY A 528 -16.37 6.27 -10.98
N PRO A 529 -16.03 7.57 -10.97
CA PRO A 529 -17.02 8.65 -11.13
C PRO A 529 -17.85 8.55 -12.42
N PHE A 530 -17.27 8.04 -13.50
CA PHE A 530 -17.98 7.87 -14.78
C PHE A 530 -19.01 6.75 -14.71
N ALA A 531 -18.71 5.63 -14.03
CA ALA A 531 -19.72 4.61 -13.75
C ALA A 531 -20.89 5.21 -12.97
N PHE A 532 -20.59 5.97 -11.90
CA PHE A 532 -21.63 6.64 -11.12
C PHE A 532 -22.47 7.61 -11.98
N ALA A 533 -21.82 8.50 -12.74
CA ALA A 533 -22.53 9.48 -13.58
C ALA A 533 -23.35 8.82 -14.71
N PHE A 534 -22.89 7.69 -15.26
CA PHE A 534 -23.67 6.91 -16.20
C PHE A 534 -24.90 6.29 -15.55
N GLU A 535 -24.79 5.73 -14.34
CA GLU A 535 -25.95 5.19 -13.62
C GLU A 535 -27.00 6.27 -13.35
N GLU A 536 -26.56 7.49 -13.03
CA GLU A 536 -27.41 8.65 -12.74
C GLU A 536 -28.13 9.23 -13.96
N THR A 537 -27.55 9.12 -15.16
CA THR A 537 -28.01 9.85 -16.35
C THR A 537 -28.40 8.96 -17.53
N ARG A 538 -27.86 7.74 -17.58
CA ARG A 538 -27.90 6.85 -18.74
C ARG A 538 -27.37 7.48 -20.04
N ASP A 539 -26.50 8.48 -19.93
CA ASP A 539 -25.91 9.14 -21.10
C ASP A 539 -24.88 8.22 -21.78
N PRO A 540 -25.12 7.75 -23.03
CA PRO A 540 -24.21 6.84 -23.71
C PRO A 540 -22.82 7.44 -24.00
N LYS A 541 -22.68 8.77 -24.05
CA LYS A 541 -21.38 9.40 -24.26
C LYS A 541 -20.44 9.20 -23.08
N ILE A 542 -20.97 9.17 -21.85
CA ILE A 542 -20.19 8.93 -20.64
C ILE A 542 -19.65 7.48 -20.67
N LEU A 543 -20.52 6.53 -21.01
CA LEU A 543 -20.14 5.13 -21.14
C LEU A 543 -19.12 4.92 -22.26
N GLU A 544 -19.30 5.54 -23.43
CA GLU A 544 -18.32 5.46 -24.54
C GLU A 544 -16.96 5.99 -24.11
N ALA A 545 -16.91 7.15 -23.46
CA ALA A 545 -15.65 7.74 -23.02
C ALA A 545 -14.93 6.88 -21.97
N GLY A 546 -15.66 6.36 -20.99
CA GLY A 546 -15.10 5.46 -19.97
C GLY A 546 -14.66 4.11 -20.54
N TYR A 547 -15.47 3.49 -21.41
CA TYR A 547 -15.14 2.22 -22.05
C TYR A 547 -13.93 2.35 -22.98
N ARG A 548 -13.84 3.42 -23.76
CA ARG A 548 -12.70 3.68 -24.64
C ARG A 548 -11.41 3.89 -23.86
N LEU A 549 -11.48 4.62 -22.73
CA LEU A 549 -10.34 4.75 -21.81
C LEU A 549 -9.93 3.39 -21.24
N PHE A 550 -10.89 2.60 -20.73
CA PHE A 550 -10.63 1.26 -20.21
C PHE A 550 -9.91 0.37 -21.23
N ARG A 551 -10.44 0.28 -22.46
CA ARG A 551 -9.85 -0.50 -23.55
C ARG A 551 -8.45 -0.01 -23.91
N TRP A 552 -8.25 1.31 -24.05
CA TRP A 552 -6.94 1.86 -24.40
C TRP A 552 -5.87 1.51 -23.37
N ILE A 553 -6.16 1.63 -22.07
CA ILE A 553 -5.17 1.34 -21.02
C ILE A 553 -4.93 -0.17 -20.90
N VAL A 554 -5.99 -0.99 -20.85
CA VAL A 554 -5.89 -2.44 -20.64
C VAL A 554 -5.28 -3.16 -21.85
N ASP A 555 -5.66 -2.77 -23.07
CA ASP A 555 -5.12 -3.40 -24.27
C ASP A 555 -3.76 -2.84 -24.67
N GLY A 556 -3.53 -1.56 -24.42
CA GLY A 556 -2.24 -0.90 -24.67
C GLY A 556 -1.17 -1.18 -23.60
N GLY A 557 -1.50 -1.93 -22.54
CA GLY A 557 -0.58 -2.27 -21.46
C GLY A 557 -0.09 -1.07 -20.64
N GLN A 558 -0.88 0.02 -20.59
CA GLN A 558 -0.50 1.28 -19.93
C GLN A 558 -0.92 1.33 -18.44
N VAL A 559 -1.23 0.18 -17.83
CA VAL A 559 -1.76 0.09 -16.45
C VAL A 559 -0.60 0.09 -15.45
N ALA A 560 -0.57 1.08 -14.57
CA ALA A 560 0.22 1.02 -13.34
C ALA A 560 -0.60 0.37 -12.21
N THR A 561 0.06 -0.27 -11.25
CA THR A 561 -0.60 -1.00 -10.16
C THR A 561 -1.63 -0.17 -9.40
N TYR A 562 -1.36 1.11 -9.11
CA TYR A 562 -2.31 1.95 -8.37
C TYR A 562 -3.64 2.18 -9.10
N MET A 563 -3.70 2.00 -10.43
CA MET A 563 -4.89 2.20 -11.25
C MET A 563 -5.88 1.02 -11.17
N LEU A 564 -5.44 -0.14 -10.68
CA LEU A 564 -6.26 -1.35 -10.69
C LEU A 564 -7.58 -1.17 -9.93
N LYS A 565 -7.57 -0.46 -8.79
CA LYS A 565 -8.80 -0.15 -8.05
C LYS A 565 -9.86 0.55 -8.91
N ASP A 566 -9.45 1.40 -9.85
CA ASP A 566 -10.34 2.19 -10.69
C ASP A 566 -10.92 1.33 -11.81
N LEU A 567 -10.09 0.45 -12.39
CA LEU A 567 -10.53 -0.58 -13.33
C LEU A 567 -11.56 -1.50 -12.66
N PHE A 568 -11.24 -2.04 -11.48
CA PHE A 568 -12.11 -2.95 -10.77
C PHE A 568 -13.45 -2.31 -10.39
N THR A 569 -13.46 -1.01 -10.08
CA THR A 569 -14.68 -0.25 -9.77
C THR A 569 -15.58 -0.05 -11.00
N PHE A 570 -14.99 0.02 -12.19
CA PHE A 570 -15.72 0.24 -13.45
C PHE A 570 -16.22 -1.06 -14.10
N MET A 571 -15.46 -2.15 -13.95
CA MET A 571 -15.78 -3.44 -14.56
C MET A 571 -17.17 -4.02 -14.22
N PRO A 572 -17.81 -3.80 -13.05
CA PRO A 572 -19.18 -4.26 -12.80
C PRO A 572 -20.19 -3.63 -13.77
N LEU A 573 -19.97 -2.38 -14.19
CA LEU A 573 -20.79 -1.73 -15.20
C LEU A 573 -20.58 -2.40 -16.56
N LEU A 574 -19.32 -2.65 -16.95
CA LEU A 574 -19.00 -3.32 -18.21
C LEU A 574 -19.54 -4.75 -18.27
N GLU A 575 -19.43 -5.50 -17.18
CA GLU A 575 -19.95 -6.87 -17.06
C GLU A 575 -21.48 -6.91 -17.25
N ARG A 576 -22.23 -6.02 -16.59
CA ARG A 576 -23.70 -5.95 -16.73
C ARG A 576 -24.15 -5.58 -18.15
N LEU A 577 -23.33 -4.86 -18.90
CA LEU A 577 -23.61 -4.45 -20.27
C LEU A 577 -22.98 -5.39 -21.32
N ASP A 578 -22.38 -6.51 -20.90
CA ASP A 578 -21.66 -7.48 -21.72
C ASP A 578 -20.51 -6.86 -22.56
N LEU A 579 -19.97 -5.73 -22.10
CA LEU A 579 -18.84 -5.03 -22.74
C LEU A 579 -17.47 -5.66 -22.41
N LEU A 580 -17.46 -6.73 -21.62
CA LEU A 580 -16.28 -7.56 -21.39
C LEU A 580 -16.26 -8.82 -22.28
N ALA A 581 -17.26 -9.03 -23.14
CA ALA A 581 -17.38 -10.23 -23.96
C ALA A 581 -16.15 -10.52 -24.84
N ASP A 582 -15.46 -9.49 -25.32
CA ASP A 582 -14.22 -9.62 -26.11
C ASP A 582 -13.05 -10.24 -25.33
N TYR A 583 -13.15 -10.28 -24.00
CA TYR A 583 -12.19 -10.96 -23.14
C TYR A 583 -12.61 -12.39 -22.80
N ARG A 584 -13.74 -12.90 -23.32
CA ARG A 584 -14.09 -14.32 -23.11
C ARG A 584 -13.02 -15.21 -23.75
N GLY A 585 -12.61 -16.25 -23.03
CA GLY A 585 -11.79 -17.31 -23.61
C GLY A 585 -12.47 -17.97 -24.82
N PRO A 586 -11.70 -18.66 -25.69
CA PRO A 586 -12.31 -19.39 -26.79
C PRO A 586 -13.28 -20.45 -26.27
N ASP A 587 -14.43 -20.61 -26.91
CA ASP A 587 -15.37 -21.70 -26.64
C ASP A 587 -14.80 -23.01 -27.24
N ILE A 588 -13.90 -23.65 -26.48
CA ILE A 588 -13.24 -24.89 -26.87
C ILE A 588 -14.29 -25.99 -27.16
N PRO A 589 -15.31 -26.22 -26.32
CA PRO A 589 -16.36 -27.19 -26.65
C PRO A 589 -17.06 -26.92 -27.99
N ALA A 590 -17.45 -25.68 -28.29
CA ALA A 590 -18.06 -25.35 -29.58
C ALA A 590 -17.08 -25.54 -30.75
N ALA A 591 -15.80 -25.17 -30.56
CA ALA A 591 -14.75 -25.39 -31.56
C ALA A 591 -14.53 -26.88 -31.84
N LEU A 592 -14.53 -27.73 -30.81
CA LEU A 592 -14.43 -29.19 -30.95
C LEU A 592 -15.66 -29.78 -31.66
N GLN A 593 -16.86 -29.30 -31.35
CA GLN A 593 -18.08 -29.74 -32.07
C GLN A 593 -18.06 -29.39 -33.56
N LEU A 594 -17.43 -28.28 -33.94
CA LEU A 594 -17.25 -27.92 -35.35
C LEU A 594 -16.22 -28.83 -36.03
N LEU A 595 -15.15 -29.23 -35.33
CA LEU A 595 -14.17 -30.22 -35.81
C LEU A 595 -14.83 -31.59 -36.01
N ASP A 596 -15.58 -32.09 -35.04
CA ASP A 596 -16.28 -33.38 -35.13
C ASP A 596 -17.31 -33.40 -36.28
N LYS A 597 -17.99 -32.28 -36.53
CA LYS A 597 -18.90 -32.15 -37.69
C LYS A 597 -18.15 -32.15 -39.02
N ALA A 598 -16.99 -31.50 -39.09
CA ALA A 598 -16.16 -31.50 -40.30
C ALA A 598 -15.60 -32.89 -40.61
N GLU A 599 -15.19 -33.64 -39.58
CA GLU A 599 -14.72 -35.02 -39.73
C GLU A 599 -15.86 -35.98 -40.08
N GLY A 600 -17.04 -35.82 -39.46
CA GLY A 600 -18.25 -36.59 -39.75
C GLY A 600 -18.81 -36.43 -41.17
N THR A 601 -18.49 -35.32 -41.86
CA THR A 601 -18.89 -35.09 -43.27
C THR A 601 -17.98 -35.77 -44.31
N THR A 602 -16.90 -36.45 -43.92
CA THR A 602 -16.06 -37.23 -44.85
C THR A 602 -16.41 -38.74 -44.90
N GLY A 603 -17.41 -39.18 -44.12
CA GLY A 603 -17.85 -40.59 -44.04
C GLY A 603 -19.06 -40.97 -44.91
N GLY A 604 -19.26 -40.30 -46.04
CA GLY A 604 -20.41 -40.57 -46.92
C GLY A 604 -20.04 -40.61 -48.39
N ASP A 605 -19.46 -41.73 -48.84
CA ASP A 605 -19.57 -42.15 -50.23
C ASP A 605 -20.11 -43.59 -50.27
N PRO A 606 -21.34 -43.83 -50.77
CA PRO A 606 -21.86 -45.17 -50.99
C PRO A 606 -21.35 -45.68 -52.34
N LEU A 607 -20.35 -46.56 -52.31
CA LEU A 607 -20.01 -47.42 -53.45
C LEU A 607 -20.51 -48.85 -53.21
N CYS A 608 -21.05 -49.42 -54.29
CA CYS A 608 -21.68 -50.73 -54.50
C CYS A 608 -23.17 -50.82 -54.11
N GLY A 609 -24.08 -51.19 -55.00
CA GLY A 609 -23.95 -52.05 -56.19
C GLY A 609 -24.64 -53.37 -55.92
#